data_AF-A0A3B8IEY1-F1
#
_entry.id   AF-A0A3B8IEY1-F1
#
_cell.length_a   1.000
_cell.length_b   1.000
_cell.length_c   1.000
_cell.angle_alpha   90.00
_cell.angle_beta   90.00
_cell.angle_gamma   90.00
#
_symmetry.space_group_name_H-M   'P 1'
#
loop_
_entity.id
_entity.type
_entity.pdbx_description
1 polymer ?
#
loop_
_entity_poly.entity_id
_entity_poly.type
_entity_poly.pdbx_seq_one_letter_code
_entity_poly.pdbx_strand_id
1 'polypeptide(L)'
;MVVVFEMKNPHELILKIRQDVDAFWHWALELWPQQAILNGEIDAPSYPKWHEIEAHLEQTFLHLNFEEVPSEFLDHILFLIAQQWDIGTILSYFHTESEEISQLGMNASQLMILGERGLTFQLIDARAQLAGSLHKIANKEAAIHLLLNYWEDENEYVRRLTLKSLFKLGYEKLHQLLLTSWEYNHEYERTMCLELWHQMNHPEFGQYLTLALSDTGKVLHDYAVQWLENGEEM
;
A
#
# COMPACT_ATOMS: atom_id res chain seq x y z
N MET A 1 -7.89 -20.26 34.34
CA MET A 1 -7.31 -21.22 33.38
C MET A 1 -6.44 -20.38 32.46
N VAL A 2 -5.13 -20.41 32.67
CA VAL A 2 -4.19 -19.62 31.85
C VAL A 2 -4.03 -20.38 30.53
N VAL A 3 -4.52 -19.79 29.43
CA VAL A 3 -4.20 -20.28 28.09
C VAL A 3 -2.71 -19.99 27.90
N VAL A 4 -1.88 -21.01 28.08
CA VAL A 4 -0.48 -20.96 27.67
C VAL A 4 -0.51 -20.99 26.15
N PHE A 5 -0.33 -19.84 25.51
CA PHE A 5 -0.05 -19.79 24.08
C PHE A 5 1.28 -20.51 23.86
N GLU A 6 1.25 -21.69 23.23
CA GLU A 6 2.47 -22.34 22.74
C GLU A 6 3.15 -21.37 21.77
N MET A 7 4.34 -20.89 22.13
CA MET A 7 5.19 -20.17 21.20
C MET A 7 5.49 -21.11 20.02
N LYS A 8 4.90 -20.84 18.86
CA LYS A 8 5.15 -21.62 17.66
C LYS A 8 6.63 -21.48 17.27
N ASN A 9 7.23 -22.60 16.87
CA ASN A 9 8.62 -22.65 16.44
C ASN A 9 8.82 -21.69 15.23
N PRO A 10 9.75 -20.72 15.27
CA PRO A 10 9.98 -19.79 14.16
C PRO A 10 10.18 -20.46 12.79
N HIS A 11 10.88 -21.59 12.78
CA HIS A 11 11.11 -22.37 11.56
C HIS A 11 9.80 -22.93 10.98
N GLU A 12 8.84 -23.31 11.84
CA GLU A 12 7.54 -23.81 11.40
C GLU A 12 6.70 -22.70 10.76
N LEU A 13 6.73 -21.49 11.33
CA LEU A 13 6.02 -20.32 10.77
C LEU A 13 6.58 -19.94 9.40
N ILE A 14 7.91 -19.91 9.26
CA ILE A 14 8.59 -19.65 7.98
C ILE A 14 8.17 -20.69 6.93
N LEU A 15 8.14 -21.97 7.31
CA LEU A 15 7.74 -23.05 6.41
C LEU A 15 6.28 -22.92 5.96
N LYS A 16 5.36 -22.53 6.86
CA LYS A 16 3.94 -22.36 6.55
C LYS A 16 3.70 -21.25 5.53
N ILE A 17 4.29 -20.08 5.71
CA ILE A 17 4.19 -18.98 4.74
C ILE A 17 4.74 -19.38 3.37
N ARG A 18 5.85 -20.13 3.32
CA ARG A 18 6.35 -20.67 2.06
C ARG A 18 5.34 -21.62 1.40
N GLN A 19 4.75 -22.53 2.18
CA GLN A 19 3.73 -23.46 1.68
C GLN A 19 2.48 -22.72 1.17
N ASP A 20 2.11 -21.63 1.82
CA ASP A 20 1.00 -20.78 1.40
C ASP A 20 1.27 -20.14 0.03
N VAL A 21 2.48 -19.61 -0.16
CA VAL A 21 2.92 -19.08 -1.47
C VAL A 21 2.93 -20.17 -2.54
N ASP A 22 3.48 -21.34 -2.25
CA ASP A 22 3.52 -22.47 -3.18
C ASP A 22 2.10 -22.93 -3.56
N ALA A 23 1.19 -23.00 -2.58
CA ALA A 23 -0.19 -23.39 -2.79
C ALA A 23 -0.97 -22.35 -3.60
N PHE A 24 -0.74 -21.05 -3.35
CA PHE A 24 -1.33 -19.97 -4.14
C PHE A 24 -0.86 -20.05 -5.60
N TRP A 25 0.45 -20.20 -5.82
CA TRP A 25 1.01 -20.33 -7.18
C TRP A 25 0.44 -21.53 -7.91
N HIS A 26 0.31 -22.68 -7.24
CA HIS A 26 -0.27 -23.87 -7.83
C HIS A 26 -1.70 -23.62 -8.29
N TRP A 27 -2.54 -23.06 -7.43
CA TRP A 27 -3.92 -22.71 -7.77
C TRP A 27 -4.01 -21.68 -8.90
N ALA A 28 -3.22 -20.60 -8.82
CA ALA A 28 -3.30 -19.50 -9.78
C ALA A 28 -2.86 -19.96 -11.18
N LEU A 29 -1.82 -20.80 -11.27
CA LEU A 29 -1.32 -21.32 -12.55
C LEU A 29 -2.25 -22.34 -13.22
N GLU A 30 -3.21 -22.90 -12.51
CA GLU A 30 -4.27 -23.73 -13.12
C GLU A 30 -5.25 -22.89 -13.95
N LEU A 31 -5.35 -21.60 -13.65
CA LEU A 31 -6.41 -20.72 -14.15
C LEU A 31 -5.87 -19.55 -14.99
N TRP A 32 -4.64 -19.11 -14.73
CA TRP A 32 -4.05 -17.92 -15.36
C TRP A 32 -2.58 -18.13 -15.76
N PRO A 33 -2.10 -17.46 -16.82
CA PRO A 33 -0.68 -17.45 -17.16
C PRO A 33 0.12 -16.69 -16.09
N GLN A 34 1.38 -17.10 -15.88
CA GLN A 34 2.27 -16.50 -14.90
C GLN A 34 2.36 -14.96 -15.01
N GLN A 35 2.38 -14.41 -16.22
CA GLN A 35 2.47 -12.97 -16.42
C GLN A 35 1.24 -12.22 -15.89
N ALA A 36 0.04 -12.79 -16.03
CA ALA A 36 -1.18 -12.18 -15.50
C ALA A 36 -1.15 -12.13 -13.96
N ILE A 37 -0.62 -13.18 -13.32
CA ILE A 37 -0.44 -13.23 -11.86
C ILE A 37 0.54 -12.14 -11.40
N LEU A 38 1.67 -12.01 -12.08
CA LEU A 38 2.68 -10.99 -11.77
C LEU A 38 2.19 -9.55 -12.02
N ASN A 39 1.26 -9.37 -12.96
CA ASN A 39 0.65 -8.07 -13.27
C ASN A 39 -0.55 -7.74 -12.35
N GLY A 40 -0.96 -8.64 -11.45
CA GLY A 40 -2.15 -8.44 -10.62
C GLY A 40 -3.47 -8.51 -11.41
N GLU A 41 -3.47 -9.14 -12.59
CA GLU A 41 -4.62 -9.21 -13.52
C GLU A 41 -5.54 -10.41 -13.25
N ILE A 42 -5.46 -11.00 -12.05
CA ILE A 42 -6.19 -12.21 -11.69
C ILE A 42 -7.23 -11.93 -10.60
N ASP A 43 -8.23 -12.80 -10.50
CA ASP A 43 -9.17 -12.79 -9.38
C ASP A 43 -8.56 -13.48 -8.15
N ALA A 44 -7.45 -12.92 -7.65
CA ALA A 44 -6.76 -13.42 -6.46
C ALA A 44 -7.66 -13.51 -5.21
N PRO A 45 -8.63 -12.60 -4.96
CA PRO A 45 -9.57 -12.73 -3.84
C PRO A 45 -10.38 -14.04 -3.84
N SER A 46 -10.57 -14.67 -5.00
CA SER A 46 -11.25 -15.98 -5.12
C SER A 46 -10.41 -17.19 -4.69
N TYR A 47 -9.16 -16.99 -4.23
CA TYR A 47 -8.35 -18.08 -3.71
C TYR A 47 -8.99 -18.70 -2.44
N PRO A 48 -9.32 -20.01 -2.42
CA PRO A 48 -10.14 -20.59 -1.37
C PRO A 48 -9.47 -20.68 0.01
N LYS A 49 -8.14 -20.51 0.09
CA LYS A 49 -7.37 -20.69 1.34
C LYS A 49 -6.88 -19.38 1.96
N TRP A 50 -7.46 -18.24 1.60
CA TRP A 50 -7.09 -16.96 2.22
C TRP A 50 -7.18 -16.98 3.75
N HIS A 51 -8.20 -17.63 4.31
CA HIS A 51 -8.34 -17.76 5.77
C HIS A 51 -7.17 -18.48 6.45
N GLU A 52 -6.55 -19.48 5.78
CA GLU A 52 -5.35 -20.17 6.30
C GLU A 52 -4.14 -19.23 6.26
N ILE A 53 -3.99 -18.50 5.15
CA ILE A 53 -2.91 -17.52 4.96
C ILE A 53 -2.98 -16.43 6.02
N GLU A 54 -4.16 -15.84 6.24
CA GLU A 54 -4.36 -14.79 7.24
C GLU A 54 -4.00 -15.28 8.64
N ALA A 55 -4.42 -16.48 9.02
CA ALA A 55 -4.05 -17.08 10.29
C ALA A 55 -2.54 -17.35 10.42
N HIS A 56 -1.86 -17.75 9.34
CA HIS A 56 -0.40 -17.93 9.36
C HIS A 56 0.35 -16.59 9.41
N LEU A 57 -0.14 -15.56 8.73
CA LEU A 57 0.40 -14.21 8.77
C LEU A 57 0.23 -13.58 10.16
N GLU A 58 -0.95 -13.72 10.78
CA GLU A 58 -1.19 -13.24 12.14
C GLU A 58 -0.18 -13.84 13.13
N GLN A 59 0.00 -15.16 13.09
CA GLN A 59 0.95 -15.86 13.94
C GLN A 59 2.40 -15.46 13.64
N THR A 60 2.71 -15.18 12.37
CA THR A 60 4.00 -14.68 11.93
C THR A 60 4.28 -13.29 12.51
N PHE A 61 3.33 -12.36 12.42
CA PHE A 61 3.47 -11.01 12.94
C PHE A 61 3.58 -10.99 14.47
N LEU A 62 2.86 -11.86 15.17
CA LEU A 62 2.91 -11.94 16.63
C LEU A 62 4.21 -12.55 17.19
N HIS A 63 4.87 -13.43 16.44
CA HIS A 63 5.94 -14.28 17.01
C HIS A 63 7.31 -14.16 16.34
N LEU A 64 7.41 -13.59 15.13
CA LEU A 64 8.70 -13.46 14.44
C LEU A 64 9.30 -12.04 14.57
N ASN A 65 10.60 -12.00 14.87
CA ASN A 65 11.41 -10.80 14.71
C ASN A 65 11.85 -10.68 13.23
N PHE A 66 11.35 -9.67 12.51
CA PHE A 66 11.65 -9.49 11.10
C PHE A 66 13.09 -9.05 10.82
N GLU A 67 13.83 -8.60 11.84
CA GLU A 67 15.27 -8.32 11.71
C GLU A 67 16.12 -9.59 11.61
N GLU A 68 15.59 -10.74 12.05
CA GLU A 68 16.31 -12.01 12.16
C GLU A 68 15.92 -13.04 11.08
N VAL A 69 14.90 -12.73 10.27
CA VAL A 69 14.42 -13.64 9.21
C VAL A 69 15.13 -13.38 7.88
N PRO A 70 15.28 -14.40 7.00
CA PRO A 70 15.85 -14.21 5.67
C PRO A 70 15.02 -13.26 4.80
N SER A 71 15.67 -12.51 3.91
CA SER A 71 14.98 -11.62 2.96
C SER A 71 14.02 -12.36 2.03
N GLU A 72 14.33 -13.60 1.65
CA GLU A 72 13.44 -14.48 0.87
C GLU A 72 12.11 -14.72 1.59
N PHE A 73 12.12 -14.82 2.92
CA PHE A 73 10.88 -14.96 3.69
C PHE A 73 10.06 -13.67 3.67
N LEU A 74 10.71 -12.51 3.74
CA LEU A 74 10.02 -11.22 3.58
C LEU A 74 9.40 -11.10 2.18
N ASP A 75 10.06 -11.60 1.14
CA ASP A 75 9.52 -11.65 -0.23
C ASP A 75 8.25 -12.48 -0.33
N HIS A 76 8.15 -13.59 0.42
CA HIS A 76 6.91 -14.37 0.49
C HIS A 76 5.77 -13.58 1.13
N ILE A 77 6.04 -12.83 2.21
CA ILE A 77 5.03 -11.96 2.83
C ILE A 77 4.61 -10.86 1.85
N LEU A 78 5.56 -10.21 1.19
CA LEU A 78 5.26 -9.18 0.19
C LEU A 78 4.48 -9.72 -1.00
N PHE A 79 4.79 -10.94 -1.44
CA PHE A 79 4.01 -11.62 -2.47
C PHE A 79 2.55 -11.77 -2.03
N LEU A 80 2.30 -12.31 -0.83
CA LEU A 80 0.94 -12.49 -0.32
C LEU A 80 0.19 -11.17 -0.15
N ILE A 81 0.87 -10.12 0.33
CA ILE A 81 0.32 -8.76 0.40
C ILE A 81 -0.10 -8.29 -0.99
N ALA A 82 0.75 -8.45 -2.02
CA ALA A 82 0.43 -8.03 -3.38
C ALA A 82 -0.82 -8.71 -3.94
N GLN A 83 -1.11 -9.96 -3.56
CA GLN A 83 -2.25 -10.71 -4.09
C GLN A 83 -3.59 -10.33 -3.43
N GLN A 84 -3.59 -9.70 -2.25
CA GLN A 84 -4.82 -9.30 -1.58
C GLN A 84 -5.09 -7.81 -1.80
N TRP A 85 -5.86 -7.50 -2.85
CA TRP A 85 -6.28 -6.14 -3.20
C TRP A 85 -7.36 -5.57 -2.28
N ASP A 86 -8.02 -6.41 -1.48
CA ASP A 86 -8.71 -5.93 -0.30
C ASP A 86 -7.66 -5.49 0.71
N ILE A 87 -7.09 -4.30 0.43
CA ILE A 87 -6.32 -3.44 1.34
C ILE A 87 -7.00 -3.41 2.72
N GLY A 88 -8.33 -3.59 2.73
CA GLY A 88 -9.26 -3.77 3.83
C GLY A 88 -8.89 -4.77 4.93
N THR A 89 -7.99 -5.75 4.72
CA THR A 89 -7.77 -6.81 5.73
C THR A 89 -6.34 -6.89 6.27
N ILE A 90 -5.31 -6.90 5.41
CA ILE A 90 -3.93 -7.10 5.91
C ILE A 90 -3.36 -5.82 6.54
N LEU A 91 -3.58 -4.66 5.91
CA LEU A 91 -3.00 -3.38 6.36
C LEU A 91 -4.05 -2.35 6.75
N SER A 92 -5.29 -2.43 6.26
CA SER A 92 -6.35 -1.51 6.64
C SER A 92 -6.93 -1.96 7.97
N TYR A 93 -6.79 -1.14 8.99
CA TYR A 93 -7.75 -0.84 10.05
C TYR A 93 -6.99 -0.61 11.36
N PHE A 94 -7.22 0.57 11.93
CA PHE A 94 -6.73 0.92 13.25
C PHE A 94 -7.66 0.32 14.30
N HIS A 95 -7.09 -0.23 15.36
CA HIS A 95 -7.67 -0.01 16.67
C HIS A 95 -6.98 1.22 17.27
N THR A 96 -7.72 2.28 17.56
CA THR A 96 -7.21 3.55 18.11
C THR A 96 -6.53 3.42 19.47
N GLU A 97 -6.44 2.20 20.01
CA GLU A 97 -5.89 1.87 21.32
C GLU A 97 -4.78 0.78 21.27
N SER A 98 -4.37 0.31 20.08
CA SER A 98 -3.35 -0.74 19.92
C SER A 98 -2.07 -0.26 19.23
N GLU A 99 -0.93 -0.88 19.56
CA GLU A 99 0.35 -0.70 18.86
C GLU A 99 0.39 -1.38 17.46
N GLU A 100 -0.66 -2.12 17.11
CA GLU A 100 -0.82 -2.84 15.85
C GLU A 100 -1.25 -1.89 14.71
N ILE A 101 -0.62 -2.06 13.54
CA ILE A 101 -0.84 -1.25 12.33
C ILE A 101 -1.83 -1.93 11.36
N SER A 102 -2.15 -3.19 11.61
CA SER A 102 -2.75 -4.14 10.69
C SER A 102 -3.72 -5.03 11.47
N GLN A 103 -4.79 -5.54 10.84
CA GLN A 103 -5.74 -6.43 11.53
C GLN A 103 -5.13 -7.76 11.96
N LEU A 104 -3.99 -8.11 11.37
CA LEU A 104 -3.27 -9.34 11.65
C LEU A 104 -2.15 -9.13 12.69
N GLY A 105 -2.11 -7.96 13.35
CA GLY A 105 -1.16 -7.69 14.43
C GLY A 105 0.24 -7.26 13.99
N MET A 106 0.43 -6.87 12.72
CA MET A 106 1.74 -6.34 12.29
C MET A 106 2.04 -5.01 12.97
N ASN A 107 3.23 -4.87 13.53
CA ASN A 107 3.67 -3.66 14.23
C ASN A 107 4.44 -2.67 13.34
N ALA A 108 4.78 -1.50 13.88
CA ALA A 108 5.51 -0.43 13.18
C ALA A 108 6.89 -0.83 12.66
N SER A 109 7.63 -1.63 13.44
CA SER A 109 8.97 -2.09 13.03
C SER A 109 8.87 -3.04 11.84
N GLN A 110 7.93 -3.99 11.89
CA GLN A 110 7.68 -4.94 10.81
C GLN A 110 7.22 -4.22 9.53
N LEU A 111 6.33 -3.23 9.62
CA LEU A 111 5.96 -2.41 8.47
C LEU A 111 7.16 -1.65 7.91
N MET A 112 8.04 -1.10 8.76
CA MET A 112 9.25 -0.42 8.29
C MET A 112 10.16 -1.38 7.51
N ILE A 113 10.42 -2.58 8.06
CA ILE A 113 11.28 -3.60 7.43
C ILE A 113 10.69 -4.06 6.09
N LEU A 114 9.39 -4.35 6.04
CA LEU A 114 8.71 -4.68 4.78
C LEU A 114 8.72 -3.50 3.81
N GLY A 115 8.56 -2.28 4.31
CA GLY A 115 8.64 -1.05 3.56
C GLY A 115 10.00 -0.86 2.89
N GLU A 116 11.09 -1.06 3.62
CA GLU A 116 12.46 -1.03 3.08
C GLU A 116 12.69 -2.14 2.05
N ARG A 117 12.25 -3.36 2.35
CA ARG A 117 12.35 -4.49 1.41
C ARG A 117 11.58 -4.21 0.11
N GLY A 118 10.40 -3.62 0.24
CA GLY A 118 9.49 -3.30 -0.86
C GLY A 118 10.07 -2.37 -1.92
N LEU A 119 11.03 -1.50 -1.57
CA LEU A 119 11.72 -0.63 -2.55
C LEU A 119 12.38 -1.40 -3.69
N THR A 120 12.74 -2.67 -3.45
CA THR A 120 13.38 -3.54 -4.43
C THR A 120 12.48 -4.68 -4.91
N PHE A 121 11.23 -4.72 -4.45
CA PHE A 121 10.32 -5.81 -4.75
C PHE A 121 9.57 -5.58 -6.06
N GLN A 122 9.49 -6.61 -6.90
CA GLN A 122 9.04 -6.47 -8.29
C GLN A 122 7.54 -6.17 -8.44
N LEU A 123 6.70 -6.63 -7.50
CA LEU A 123 5.25 -6.48 -7.63
C LEU A 123 4.81 -5.07 -7.25
N ILE A 124 4.23 -4.36 -8.21
CA ILE A 124 3.70 -3.00 -8.06
C ILE A 124 2.71 -2.94 -6.90
N ASP A 125 1.85 -3.95 -6.76
CA ASP A 125 0.78 -3.97 -5.77
C ASP A 125 1.31 -3.99 -4.34
N ALA A 126 2.36 -4.76 -4.07
CA ALA A 126 3.04 -4.72 -2.77
C ALA A 126 3.62 -3.33 -2.49
N ARG A 127 4.32 -2.74 -3.47
CA ARG A 127 4.93 -1.41 -3.32
C ARG A 127 3.87 -0.34 -3.07
N ALA A 128 2.77 -0.39 -3.82
CA ALA A 128 1.63 0.50 -3.70
C ALA A 128 0.99 0.38 -2.31
N GLN A 129 0.73 -0.84 -1.84
CA GLN A 129 0.15 -1.07 -0.51
C GLN A 129 1.05 -0.61 0.64
N LEU A 130 2.36 -0.82 0.52
CA LEU A 130 3.34 -0.30 1.48
C LEU A 130 3.36 1.22 1.47
N ALA A 131 3.52 1.86 0.30
CA ALA A 131 3.49 3.31 0.14
C ALA A 131 2.21 3.92 0.74
N GLY A 132 1.05 3.29 0.50
CA GLY A 132 -0.24 3.71 1.07
C GLY A 132 -0.36 3.52 2.59
N SER A 133 0.51 2.74 3.23
CA SER A 133 0.44 2.38 4.64
C SER A 133 1.52 3.00 5.52
N LEU A 134 2.64 3.47 4.97
CA LEU A 134 3.77 4.01 5.75
C LEU A 134 3.40 5.22 6.63
N HIS A 135 2.36 5.98 6.31
CA HIS A 135 1.86 7.06 7.17
C HIS A 135 1.38 6.60 8.56
N LYS A 136 1.20 5.29 8.76
CA LYS A 136 0.77 4.69 10.03
C LYS A 136 1.92 4.56 11.03
N ILE A 137 3.17 4.72 10.60
CA ILE A 137 4.34 4.63 11.47
C ILE A 137 4.45 5.90 12.32
N ALA A 138 4.54 5.72 13.65
CA ALA A 138 4.61 6.84 14.60
C ALA A 138 5.87 7.70 14.42
N ASN A 139 7.01 7.10 14.06
CA ASN A 139 8.21 7.83 13.68
C ASN A 139 8.04 8.48 12.29
N LYS A 140 7.44 9.68 12.28
CA LYS A 140 7.14 10.42 11.06
C LYS A 140 8.37 10.70 10.20
N GLU A 141 9.51 11.02 10.81
CA GLU A 141 10.73 11.36 10.07
C GLU A 141 11.23 10.15 9.26
N ALA A 142 11.32 8.99 9.90
CA ALA A 142 11.72 7.75 9.22
C ALA A 142 10.70 7.34 8.13
N ALA A 143 9.41 7.47 8.42
CA ALA A 143 8.36 7.17 7.45
C ALA A 143 8.40 8.11 6.23
N ILE A 144 8.60 9.42 6.44
CA ILE A 144 8.78 10.41 5.36
C ILE A 144 10.02 10.07 4.53
N HIS A 145 11.16 9.77 5.16
CA HIS A 145 12.38 9.42 4.44
C HIS A 145 12.17 8.20 3.53
N LEU A 146 11.51 7.16 4.04
CA LEU A 146 11.19 5.99 3.24
C LEU A 146 10.19 6.29 2.11
N LEU A 147 9.14 7.06 2.39
CA LEU A 147 8.16 7.48 1.39
C LEU A 147 8.81 8.30 0.26
N LEU A 148 9.82 9.12 0.55
CA LEU A 148 10.56 9.85 -0.49
C LEU A 148 11.30 8.90 -1.45
N ASN A 149 11.72 7.70 -1.00
CA ASN A 149 12.25 6.69 -1.92
C ASN A 149 11.14 6.08 -2.80
N TYR A 150 9.94 5.86 -2.25
CA TYR A 150 8.77 5.41 -3.02
C TYR A 150 8.22 6.48 -3.97
N TRP A 151 8.55 7.75 -3.77
CA TRP A 151 8.19 8.82 -4.71
C TRP A 151 8.98 8.70 -6.02
N GLU A 152 10.18 8.13 -5.98
CA GLU A 152 11.01 7.87 -7.15
C GLU A 152 10.59 6.60 -7.92
N ASP A 153 9.49 5.95 -7.53
CA ASP A 153 8.99 4.74 -8.21
C ASP A 153 8.56 5.07 -9.65
N GLU A 154 8.89 4.18 -10.57
CA GLU A 154 8.50 4.31 -11.98
C GLU A 154 6.98 4.23 -12.18
N ASN A 155 6.28 3.53 -11.27
CA ASN A 155 4.86 3.33 -11.37
C ASN A 155 4.05 4.49 -10.75
N GLU A 156 3.19 5.08 -11.57
CA GLU A 156 2.33 6.21 -11.19
C GLU A 156 1.41 5.92 -10.00
N TYR A 157 0.91 4.69 -9.89
CA TYR A 157 0.00 4.32 -8.82
C TYR A 157 0.71 4.29 -7.47
N VAL A 158 1.95 3.80 -7.44
CA VAL A 158 2.81 3.84 -6.24
C VAL A 158 3.06 5.29 -5.83
N ARG A 159 3.46 6.15 -6.75
CA ARG A 159 3.69 7.58 -6.49
C ARG A 159 2.45 8.28 -5.91
N ARG A 160 1.26 7.99 -6.43
CA ARG A 160 -0.01 8.54 -5.90
C ARG A 160 -0.28 8.15 -4.46
N LEU A 161 -0.07 6.88 -4.11
CA LEU A 161 -0.25 6.42 -2.75
C LEU A 161 0.82 6.99 -1.81
N THR A 162 2.04 7.18 -2.32
CA THR A 162 3.12 7.89 -1.62
C THR A 162 2.70 9.33 -1.28
N LEU A 163 2.18 10.10 -2.24
CA LEU A 163 1.71 11.47 -2.02
C LEU A 163 0.59 11.53 -0.98
N LYS A 164 -0.38 10.60 -1.03
CA LYS A 164 -1.44 10.48 -0.02
C LYS A 164 -0.86 10.23 1.38
N SER A 165 0.13 9.35 1.51
CA SER A 165 0.78 9.09 2.80
C SER A 165 1.60 10.28 3.30
N LEU A 166 2.34 10.97 2.41
CA LEU A 166 3.08 12.18 2.76
C LEU A 166 2.16 13.33 3.23
N PHE A 167 0.99 13.47 2.60
CA PHE A 167 -0.05 14.40 3.06
C PHE A 167 -0.51 14.09 4.48
N LYS A 168 -0.86 12.83 4.78
CA LYS A 168 -1.27 12.41 6.11
C LYS A 168 -0.20 12.64 7.18
N LEU A 169 1.07 12.55 6.82
CA LEU A 169 2.19 12.83 7.72
C LEU A 169 2.46 14.32 7.91
N GLY A 170 1.93 15.18 7.04
CA GLY A 170 2.16 16.63 7.04
C GLY A 170 3.51 17.03 6.46
N TYR A 171 3.96 16.35 5.40
CA TYR A 171 5.24 16.67 4.76
C TYR A 171 5.27 18.10 4.19
N GLU A 172 6.18 18.94 4.71
CA GLU A 172 6.20 20.39 4.42
C GLU A 172 6.42 20.73 2.94
N LYS A 173 7.14 19.87 2.19
CA LYS A 173 7.42 20.09 0.77
C LYS A 173 6.46 19.35 -0.17
N LEU A 174 5.34 18.84 0.35
CA LEU A 174 4.37 18.11 -0.46
C LEU A 174 3.94 18.89 -1.71
N HIS A 175 3.70 20.19 -1.58
CA HIS A 175 3.30 21.04 -2.70
C HIS A 175 4.29 20.96 -3.89
N GLN A 176 5.60 20.91 -3.63
CA GLN A 176 6.61 20.80 -4.70
C GLN A 176 6.48 19.46 -5.44
N LEU A 177 6.20 18.37 -4.72
CA LEU A 177 5.98 17.05 -5.33
C LEU A 177 4.69 17.03 -6.16
N LEU A 178 3.63 17.70 -5.70
CA LEU A 178 2.37 17.81 -6.46
C LEU A 178 2.56 18.59 -7.78
N LEU A 179 3.39 19.64 -7.79
CA LEU A 179 3.74 20.34 -9.03
C LEU A 179 4.45 19.41 -10.01
N THR A 180 5.46 18.65 -9.55
CA THR A 180 6.16 17.67 -10.40
C THR A 180 5.21 16.57 -10.90
N SER A 181 4.34 16.06 -10.02
CA SER A 181 3.31 15.07 -10.37
C SER A 181 2.36 15.57 -11.46
N TRP A 182 1.92 16.83 -11.36
CA TRP A 182 1.08 17.46 -12.36
C TRP A 182 1.76 17.56 -13.73
N GLU A 183 3.06 17.83 -13.76
CA GLU A 183 3.87 17.94 -14.98
C GLU A 183 4.04 16.61 -15.71
N TYR A 184 3.98 15.46 -15.02
CA TYR A 184 3.99 14.14 -15.67
C TYR A 184 2.80 13.88 -16.60
N ASN A 185 1.75 14.70 -16.51
CA ASN A 185 0.64 14.70 -17.48
C ASN A 185 -0.13 13.37 -17.55
N HIS A 186 -0.19 12.63 -16.43
CA HIS A 186 -1.06 11.46 -16.26
C HIS A 186 -2.39 11.90 -15.61
N GLU A 187 -3.53 11.51 -16.21
CA GLU A 187 -4.86 11.99 -15.79
C GLU A 187 -5.18 11.67 -14.32
N TYR A 188 -4.84 10.47 -13.86
CA TYR A 188 -5.10 10.04 -12.49
C TYR A 188 -4.18 10.73 -11.47
N GLU A 189 -2.91 10.96 -11.81
CA GLU A 189 -1.96 11.72 -10.98
C GLU A 189 -2.40 13.18 -10.84
N ARG A 190 -2.87 13.80 -11.92
CA ARG A 190 -3.42 15.16 -11.88
C ARG A 190 -4.69 15.26 -11.05
N THR A 191 -5.56 14.26 -11.15
CA THR A 191 -6.77 14.18 -10.32
C THR A 191 -6.39 14.12 -8.83
N MET A 192 -5.39 13.31 -8.48
CA MET A 192 -4.82 13.26 -7.12
C MET A 192 -4.27 14.61 -6.65
N CYS A 193 -3.59 15.34 -7.53
CA CYS A 193 -3.05 16.66 -7.20
C CYS A 193 -4.17 17.64 -6.84
N LEU A 194 -5.27 17.64 -7.60
CA LEU A 194 -6.45 18.46 -7.28
C LEU A 194 -7.06 18.07 -5.94
N GLU A 195 -7.26 16.78 -5.67
CA GLU A 195 -7.75 16.27 -4.38
C GLU A 195 -6.90 16.80 -3.22
N LEU A 196 -5.57 16.67 -3.32
CA LEU A 196 -4.65 17.05 -2.24
C LEU A 196 -4.53 18.58 -2.09
N TRP A 197 -4.46 19.35 -3.19
CA TRP A 197 -4.48 20.81 -3.09
C TRP A 197 -5.79 21.32 -2.47
N HIS A 198 -6.92 20.70 -2.78
CA HIS A 198 -8.19 21.02 -2.15
C HIS A 198 -8.16 20.74 -0.64
N GLN A 199 -7.78 19.53 -0.22
CA GLN A 199 -7.69 19.15 1.20
C GLN A 199 -6.72 20.04 1.99
N MET A 200 -5.64 20.49 1.35
CA MET A 200 -4.68 21.43 1.94
C MET A 200 -5.18 22.89 2.00
N ASN A 201 -6.33 23.20 1.38
CA ASN A 201 -6.78 24.56 1.09
C ASN A 201 -5.69 25.39 0.38
N HIS A 202 -4.96 24.77 -0.56
CA HIS A 202 -3.84 25.40 -1.23
C HIS A 202 -4.33 26.47 -2.22
N PRO A 203 -3.75 27.69 -2.24
CA PRO A 203 -4.23 28.80 -3.08
C PRO A 203 -4.28 28.50 -4.58
N GLU A 204 -3.41 27.61 -5.06
CA GLU A 204 -3.31 27.25 -6.47
C GLU A 204 -4.41 26.28 -6.94
N PHE A 205 -5.21 25.70 -6.03
CA PHE A 205 -6.26 24.75 -6.39
C PHE A 205 -7.18 25.29 -7.48
N GLY A 206 -7.67 26.52 -7.36
CA GLY A 206 -8.58 27.12 -8.34
C GLY A 206 -7.95 27.32 -9.73
N GLN A 207 -6.65 27.61 -9.78
CA GLN A 207 -5.92 27.70 -11.05
C GLN A 207 -5.86 26.34 -11.74
N TYR A 208 -5.46 25.29 -11.02
CA TYR A 208 -5.35 23.94 -11.57
C TYR A 208 -6.69 23.31 -11.90
N LEU A 209 -7.74 23.62 -11.13
CA LEU A 209 -9.10 23.23 -11.45
C LEU A 209 -9.55 23.85 -12.79
N THR A 210 -9.24 25.12 -13.04
CA THR A 210 -9.54 25.78 -14.32
C THR A 210 -8.81 25.12 -15.49
N LEU A 211 -7.54 24.73 -15.29
CA LEU A 211 -6.78 23.97 -16.28
C LEU A 211 -7.42 22.60 -16.56
N ALA A 212 -7.85 21.89 -15.53
CA ALA A 212 -8.52 20.59 -15.65
C ALA A 212 -9.85 20.67 -16.44
N LEU A 213 -10.64 21.74 -16.26
CA LEU A 213 -11.87 21.98 -17.04
C LEU A 213 -11.60 22.21 -18.53
N SER A 214 -10.38 22.61 -18.89
CA SER A 214 -9.96 22.81 -20.28
C SER A 214 -9.16 21.62 -20.83
N ASP A 215 -8.95 20.57 -20.03
CA ASP A 215 -8.20 19.39 -20.42
C ASP A 215 -9.04 18.51 -21.37
N THR A 216 -8.38 17.88 -22.33
CA THR A 216 -9.02 16.97 -23.28
C THR A 216 -9.23 15.56 -22.72
N GLY A 217 -8.54 15.24 -21.63
CA GLY A 217 -8.61 13.98 -20.91
C GLY A 217 -9.91 13.85 -20.13
N LYS A 218 -10.63 12.76 -20.39
CA LYS A 218 -11.99 12.57 -19.87
C LYS A 218 -12.01 12.50 -18.35
N VAL A 219 -11.05 11.82 -17.72
CA VAL A 219 -11.09 11.58 -16.27
C VAL A 219 -10.87 12.89 -15.50
N LEU A 220 -9.84 13.63 -15.88
CA LEU A 220 -9.48 14.88 -15.23
C LEU A 220 -10.55 15.97 -15.43
N HIS A 221 -11.08 16.08 -16.65
CA HIS A 221 -12.18 16.98 -16.96
C HIS A 221 -13.44 16.65 -16.15
N ASP A 222 -13.87 15.38 -16.14
CA ASP A 222 -15.08 14.96 -15.43
C ASP A 222 -14.95 15.15 -13.92
N TYR A 223 -13.77 14.89 -13.35
CA TYR A 223 -13.48 15.19 -11.95
C TYR A 223 -13.67 16.69 -11.65
N ALA A 224 -13.12 17.56 -12.50
CA ALA A 224 -13.23 19.01 -12.31
C ALA A 224 -14.67 19.52 -12.43
N VAL A 225 -15.46 18.96 -13.37
CA VAL A 225 -16.90 19.25 -13.50
C VAL A 225 -17.65 18.80 -12.25
N GLN A 226 -17.44 17.57 -11.79
CA GLN A 226 -18.08 17.04 -10.58
C GLN A 226 -17.75 17.89 -9.34
N TRP A 227 -16.51 18.38 -9.23
CA TRP A 227 -16.12 19.29 -8.16
C TRP A 227 -16.88 20.62 -8.23
N LEU A 228 -17.12 21.19 -9.42
CA LEU A 228 -17.94 22.40 -9.53
C LEU A 228 -19.41 22.19 -9.16
N GLU A 229 -19.94 20.98 -9.39
CA GLU A 229 -21.33 20.65 -9.09
C GLU A 229 -21.55 20.35 -7.60
N ASN A 230 -20.59 19.68 -6.94
CA ASN A 230 -20.79 19.09 -5.60
C ASN A 230 -19.61 19.31 -4.62
N GLY A 231 -18.59 20.07 -4.97
CA GLY A 231 -17.28 20.06 -4.30
C GLY A 231 -17.19 20.72 -2.91
N GLU A 232 -18.25 21.37 -2.43
CA GLU A 232 -18.31 21.79 -1.01
C GLU A 232 -18.79 20.65 -0.08
N GLU A 233 -19.31 19.55 -0.63
CA GLU A 233 -19.79 18.36 0.10
C GLU A 233 -18.85 17.13 -0.02
N MET A 234 -17.81 17.19 -0.88
CA MET A 234 -16.80 16.12 -1.08
C MET A 234 -15.58 16.32 -0.20
#